data_AF-A0A5K0Z3Q4-F1
#
_entry.id   AF-A0A5K0Z3Q4-F1
#
_cell.length_a   1.000
_cell.length_b   1.000
_cell.length_c   1.000
_cell.angle_alpha   90.00
_cell.angle_beta   90.00
_cell.angle_gamma   90.00
#
_symmetry.space_group_name_H-M   'P 1'
#
loop_
_entity.id
_entity.type
_entity.pdbx_description
1 polymer ?
#
loop_
_entity_poly.entity_id
_entity_poly.type
_entity_poly.pdbx_seq_one_letter_code
_entity_poly.pdbx_strand_id
1 'polypeptide(L)'
;RGDYLEVIFISFDKDEACFLEHYKAMPWLALPFDEGLRRRICSQYKVDHIPALIPLDCNVKAIVADAVQLIEDYGVDAFPFTVERREKLKAIDEERKGCTLQALLVSDRVNHLYSNNGIQ
;
A
#
# COMPACT_ATOMS: atom_id res chain seq x y z
N ARG A 1 -19.96 -4.36 -0.76
CA ARG A 1 -20.12 -3.40 0.36
C ARG A 1 -18.84 -2.58 0.32
N GLY A 2 -18.92 -1.31 -0.09
CA GLY A 2 -17.73 -0.48 -0.30
C GLY A 2 -17.21 -0.02 1.05
N ASP A 3 -15.97 -0.35 1.36
CA ASP A 3 -15.29 0.24 2.50
C ASP A 3 -14.95 1.69 2.14
N TYR A 4 -15.33 2.63 3.01
CA TYR A 4 -15.08 4.06 2.78
C TYR A 4 -13.63 4.37 3.16
N LEU A 5 -12.82 4.66 2.14
CA LEU A 5 -11.47 5.17 2.30
C LEU A 5 -11.47 6.65 1.90
N GLU A 6 -11.01 7.49 2.82
CA GLU A 6 -10.75 8.90 2.57
C GLU A 6 -9.24 9.13 2.67
N VAL A 7 -8.68 9.93 1.76
CA VAL A 7 -7.24 10.23 1.78
C VAL A 7 -7.04 11.72 1.88
N ILE A 8 -6.21 12.11 2.86
CA ILE A 8 -5.85 13.50 3.12
C ILE A 8 -4.36 13.65 2.81
N PHE A 9 -4.07 14.42 1.76
CA PHE A 9 -2.73 14.76 1.34
C PHE A 9 -2.12 15.85 2.24
N ILE A 10 -0.88 15.64 2.63
CA ILE A 10 -0.07 16.60 3.41
C ILE A 10 1.17 16.90 2.59
N SER A 11 1.23 18.10 2.03
CA SER A 11 2.33 18.48 1.15
C SER A 11 3.62 18.76 1.91
N PHE A 12 4.73 18.25 1.37
CA PHE A 12 6.10 18.58 1.75
C PHE A 12 6.78 19.47 0.70
N ASP A 13 6.01 20.05 -0.22
CA ASP A 13 6.51 20.96 -1.25
C ASP A 13 7.16 22.19 -0.62
N LYS A 14 8.04 22.83 -1.41
CA LYS A 14 8.85 23.97 -0.97
C LYS A 14 8.04 25.24 -0.81
N ASP A 15 6.99 25.39 -1.62
CA ASP A 15 6.14 26.56 -1.67
C ASP A 15 4.71 26.18 -2.07
N GLU A 16 3.79 27.12 -1.84
CA GLU A 16 2.35 26.92 -2.06
C GLU A 16 2.02 26.74 -3.55
N ALA A 17 2.78 27.35 -4.46
CA ALA A 17 2.54 27.23 -5.89
C ALA A 17 2.82 25.80 -6.36
N CYS A 18 3.94 25.21 -5.93
CA CYS A 18 4.29 23.80 -6.17
C CYS A 18 3.22 22.87 -5.58
N PHE A 19 2.76 23.13 -4.35
CA PHE A 19 1.68 22.37 -3.72
C PHE A 19 0.40 22.39 -4.57
N LEU A 20 -0.05 23.57 -4.99
CA LEU A 20 -1.28 23.71 -5.76
C LEU A 20 -1.19 23.05 -7.14
N GLU A 21 -0.02 23.06 -7.77
CA GLU A 21 0.20 22.34 -9.03
C GLU A 21 0.14 20.83 -8.82
N HIS A 22 0.84 20.31 -7.81
CA HIS A 22 0.89 18.88 -7.49
C HIS A 22 -0.49 18.33 -7.09
N TYR A 23 -1.23 19.10 -6.28
CA TYR A 23 -2.56 18.73 -5.80
C TYR A 23 -3.59 18.60 -6.92
N LYS A 24 -3.49 19.37 -8.01
CA LYS A 24 -4.44 19.30 -9.15
C LYS A 24 -4.52 17.92 -9.80
N ALA A 25 -3.43 17.14 -9.72
CA ALA A 25 -3.39 15.79 -10.27
C ALA A 25 -4.02 14.73 -9.35
N MET A 26 -4.37 15.08 -8.11
CA MET A 26 -4.83 14.14 -7.09
C MET A 26 -6.33 14.32 -6.83
N PRO A 27 -7.16 13.24 -6.89
CA PRO A 27 -8.59 13.32 -6.58
C PRO A 27 -8.89 13.36 -5.07
N TRP A 28 -7.90 13.69 -4.23
CA TRP A 28 -7.90 13.46 -2.78
C TRP A 28 -8.18 14.78 -2.07
N LEU A 29 -8.48 14.76 -0.77
CA LEU A 29 -8.47 15.96 0.05
C LEU A 29 -7.03 16.38 0.35
N ALA A 30 -6.80 17.65 0.68
CA ALA A 30 -5.51 18.11 1.17
C ALA A 30 -5.65 19.03 2.38
N LEU A 31 -4.64 19.00 3.25
CA LEU A 31 -4.49 20.04 4.26
C LEU A 31 -4.05 21.37 3.61
N PRO A 32 -4.43 22.51 4.20
CA PRO A 32 -3.86 23.80 3.81
C PRO A 32 -2.33 23.77 3.88
N PHE A 33 -1.68 24.55 3.02
CA PHE A 33 -0.23 24.68 2.99
C PHE A 33 0.28 25.46 4.21
N ASP A 34 0.40 24.76 5.34
CA ASP A 34 0.81 25.30 6.65
C ASP A 34 1.95 24.45 7.23
N GLU A 35 3.14 25.06 7.32
CA GLU A 35 4.32 24.39 7.85
C GLU A 35 4.18 24.02 9.34
N GLY A 36 3.53 24.86 10.14
CA GLY A 36 3.29 24.61 11.56
C GLY A 36 2.40 23.40 11.78
N LEU A 37 1.31 23.30 11.02
CA LEU A 37 0.41 22.15 11.02
C LEU A 37 1.13 20.89 10.56
N ARG A 38 1.86 20.96 9.44
CA ARG A 38 2.68 19.86 8.92
C ARG A 38 3.64 19.34 9.99
N ARG A 39 4.47 20.21 10.59
CA ARG A 39 5.44 19.82 11.63
C ARG A 39 4.78 19.15 12.82
N ARG A 40 3.63 19.64 13.27
CA ARG A 40 2.86 19.04 14.37
C ARG A 40 2.41 17.62 14.04
N ILE A 41 1.87 17.40 12.84
CA ILE A 41 1.41 16.08 12.40
C ILE A 41 2.60 15.13 12.25
N CYS A 42 3.68 15.56 11.61
CA CYS A 42 4.89 14.75 11.45
C CYS A 42 5.46 14.32 12.80
N SER A 43 5.49 15.23 13.78
CA SER A 43 5.94 14.90 15.13
C SER A 43 5.00 13.92 15.84
N GLN A 44 3.68 14.13 15.71
CA GLN A 44 2.67 13.28 16.34
C GLN A 44 2.72 11.83 15.82
N TYR A 45 2.90 11.66 14.51
CA TYR A 45 2.92 10.34 13.87
C TYR A 45 4.31 9.81 13.56
N LYS A 46 5.37 10.52 13.98
CA LYS A 46 6.78 10.16 13.79
C LYS A 46 7.11 9.91 12.31
N VAL A 47 6.76 10.87 11.46
CA VAL A 47 7.09 10.83 10.03
C VAL A 47 8.50 11.36 9.83
N ASP A 48 9.43 10.44 9.53
CA ASP A 48 10.85 10.75 9.38
C ASP A 48 11.31 10.81 7.90
N HIS A 49 10.52 10.28 6.97
CA HIS A 49 10.85 10.23 5.54
C HIS A 49 9.60 10.38 4.67
N ILE A 50 9.81 10.68 3.38
CA ILE A 50 8.76 10.72 2.36
C ILE A 50 9.12 9.78 1.20
N PRO A 51 8.14 9.16 0.51
CA PRO A 51 6.71 9.21 0.80
C PRO A 51 6.36 8.48 2.10
N ALA A 52 5.33 8.96 2.80
CA ALA A 52 4.79 8.32 4.00
C ALA A 52 3.27 8.21 3.90
N LEU A 53 2.73 7.07 4.32
CA LEU A 53 1.30 6.81 4.41
C LEU A 53 0.98 6.27 5.80
N ILE A 54 0.05 6.93 6.49
CA ILE A 54 -0.35 6.57 7.85
C ILE A 54 -1.83 6.18 7.83
N PRO A 55 -2.16 4.89 7.82
CA PRO A 55 -3.54 4.43 7.97
C PRO A 55 -4.03 4.76 9.37
N LEU A 56 -5.18 5.46 9.45
CA LEU A 56 -5.82 5.84 10.71
C LEU A 56 -7.12 5.07 10.90
N ASP A 57 -7.41 4.67 12.13
CA ASP A 57 -8.72 4.11 12.51
C ASP A 57 -9.76 5.23 12.74
N CYS A 58 -11.00 4.84 13.07
CA CYS A 58 -12.06 5.79 13.41
C CYS A 58 -11.77 6.65 14.66
N ASN A 59 -10.76 6.28 15.45
CA ASN A 59 -10.30 7.02 16.63
C ASN A 59 -9.02 7.83 16.34
N VAL A 60 -8.64 7.99 15.06
CA VAL A 60 -7.47 8.78 14.63
C VAL A 60 -6.15 8.19 15.14
N LYS A 61 -6.12 6.87 15.41
CA LYS A 61 -4.92 6.14 15.81
C LYS A 61 -4.27 5.48 14.61
N ALA A 62 -2.95 5.62 14.51
CA ALA A 62 -2.17 4.94 13.50
C ALA A 62 -2.24 3.43 13.69
N ILE A 63 -2.58 2.71 12.62
CA ILE A 63 -2.77 1.25 12.64
C ILE A 63 -1.45 0.54 12.28
N VAL A 64 -0.73 1.06 11.29
CA VAL A 64 0.47 0.43 10.71
C VAL A 64 1.54 1.49 10.47
N ALA A 65 2.79 1.16 10.80
CA ALA A 65 3.93 2.07 10.68
C ALA A 65 4.51 2.19 9.26
N ASP A 66 4.33 1.18 8.40
CA ASP A 66 4.90 1.16 7.06
C ASP A 66 3.89 0.68 6.02
N ALA A 67 2.90 1.52 5.75
CA ALA A 67 1.87 1.20 4.77
C ALA A 67 2.36 1.37 3.32
N VAL A 68 3.41 2.16 3.09
CA VAL A 68 4.01 2.34 1.76
C VAL A 68 4.60 1.02 1.29
N GLN A 69 5.45 0.39 2.09
CA GLN A 69 6.02 -0.92 1.75
C GLN A 69 4.92 -1.97 1.54
N LEU A 70 3.87 -1.96 2.37
CA LEU A 70 2.77 -2.92 2.23
C LEU A 70 2.05 -2.77 0.87
N ILE A 71 1.90 -1.54 0.38
CA ILE A 71 1.31 -1.26 -0.93
C ILE A 71 2.28 -1.63 -2.06
N GLU A 72 3.58 -1.39 -1.89
CA GLU A 72 4.58 -1.82 -2.88
C GLU A 72 4.59 -3.34 -3.05
N ASP A 73 4.50 -4.09 -1.95
CA ASP A 73 4.54 -5.55 -1.95
C ASP A 73 3.23 -6.19 -2.48
N TYR A 74 2.07 -5.64 -2.09
CA TYR A 74 0.77 -6.30 -2.30
C TYR A 74 -0.26 -5.47 -3.08
N GLY A 75 0.05 -4.22 -3.43
CA GLY A 75 -0.84 -3.33 -4.17
C GLY A 75 -2.20 -3.14 -3.49
N VAL A 76 -3.27 -3.35 -4.26
CA VAL A 76 -4.67 -3.22 -3.77
C VAL A 76 -5.02 -4.23 -2.69
N ASP A 77 -4.38 -5.41 -2.68
CA ASP A 77 -4.65 -6.45 -1.70
C ASP A 77 -4.19 -6.07 -0.29
N ALA A 78 -3.33 -5.07 -0.16
CA ALA A 78 -2.87 -4.52 1.11
C ALA A 78 -4.01 -3.88 1.94
N PHE A 79 -5.10 -3.44 1.30
CA PHE A 79 -6.25 -2.85 1.98
C PHE A 79 -6.89 -3.87 2.94
N PRO A 80 -7.30 -3.50 4.19
CA PRO A 80 -7.41 -2.16 4.77
C PRO A 80 -6.15 -1.63 5.50
N PHE A 81 -4.95 -2.04 5.07
CA PHE A 81 -3.66 -1.61 5.65
C PHE A 81 -3.56 -1.84 7.15
N THR A 82 -4.12 -2.94 7.64
CA THR A 82 -4.07 -3.34 9.05
C THR A 82 -2.93 -4.32 9.31
N VAL A 83 -2.50 -4.42 10.58
CA VAL A 83 -1.52 -5.43 11.01
C VAL A 83 -2.02 -6.85 10.69
N GLU A 84 -3.29 -7.13 10.98
CA GLU A 84 -3.88 -8.44 10.68
C GLU A 84 -3.84 -8.77 9.18
N ARG A 85 -4.11 -7.78 8.31
CA ARG A 85 -4.05 -7.98 6.87
C ARG A 85 -2.63 -8.24 6.40
N ARG A 86 -1.65 -7.50 6.91
CA ARG A 86 -0.22 -7.73 6.63
C ARG A 86 0.20 -9.17 6.98
N GLU A 87 -0.14 -9.64 8.17
CA GLU A 87 0.26 -10.98 8.60
C GLU A 87 -0.43 -12.08 7.79
N LYS A 88 -1.69 -11.87 7.38
CA LYS A 88 -2.37 -12.77 6.44
C LYS A 88 -1.67 -12.85 5.08
N LEU A 89 -1.25 -11.71 4.53
CA LEU A 89 -0.57 -11.66 3.22
C LEU A 89 0.81 -12.34 3.28
N LYS A 90 1.57 -12.10 4.35
CA LYS A 90 2.84 -12.81 4.59
C LYS A 90 2.67 -14.32 4.72
N ALA A 91 1.64 -14.79 5.41
CA ALA A 91 1.37 -16.21 5.54
C ALA A 91 1.09 -16.86 4.17
N ILE A 92 0.30 -16.19 3.32
CA ILE A 92 0.05 -16.64 1.94
C ILE A 92 1.34 -16.72 1.13
N ASP A 93 2.24 -15.74 1.26
CA ASP A 93 3.52 -15.77 0.55
C ASP A 93 4.42 -16.93 1.01
N GLU A 94 4.48 -17.20 2.32
CA GLU A 94 5.26 -18.33 2.85
C GLU A 94 4.68 -19.68 2.39
N GLU A 95 3.35 -19.83 2.35
CA GLU A 95 2.70 -21.02 1.77
C GLU A 95 3.05 -21.17 0.27
N ARG A 96 3.10 -20.06 -0.48
CA ARG A 96 3.47 -20.07 -1.90
C ARG A 96 4.94 -20.41 -2.12
N LYS A 97 5.85 -19.97 -1.25
CA LYS A 97 7.28 -20.35 -1.31
C LYS A 97 7.49 -21.85 -1.11
N GLY A 98 6.60 -22.52 -0.37
CA GLY A 98 6.59 -23.97 -0.20
C GLY A 98 6.09 -24.76 -1.42
N CYS A 99 5.42 -24.11 -2.38
CA CYS A 99 4.92 -24.76 -3.59
C CYS A 99 6.03 -24.84 -4.65
N THR A 100 6.59 -26.03 -4.87
CA THR A 100 7.46 -26.28 -6.02
C THR A 100 6.71 -26.01 -7.33
N LEU A 101 7.41 -25.51 -8.36
CA LEU A 101 6.86 -25.33 -9.72
C LEU A 101 6.09 -26.55 -10.21
N GLN A 102 6.50 -27.75 -9.79
CA GLN A 102 5.85 -29.01 -10.10
C GLN A 102 4.42 -29.09 -9.53
N ALA A 103 4.16 -28.61 -8.31
CA ALA A 103 2.81 -28.63 -7.72
C ALA A 103 1.84 -27.66 -8.42
N LEU A 104 2.34 -26.52 -8.90
CA LEU A 104 1.55 -25.57 -9.70
C LEU A 104 1.20 -26.12 -11.08
N LEU A 105 2.15 -26.80 -11.73
CA LEU A 105 2.00 -27.38 -13.06
C LEU A 105 1.26 -28.73 -13.08
N VAL A 106 1.22 -29.44 -11.95
CA VAL A 106 0.48 -30.69 -11.78
C VAL A 106 -0.97 -30.43 -11.32
N SER A 107 -1.34 -29.18 -11.01
CA SER A 107 -2.76 -28.86 -10.80
C SER A 107 -3.53 -29.02 -12.12
N ASP A 108 -4.64 -29.77 -12.09
CA ASP A 108 -5.47 -30.22 -13.23
C ASP A 108 -6.07 -29.11 -14.12
N ARG A 109 -5.63 -27.85 -13.97
CA ARG A 109 -6.23 -26.67 -14.60
C ARG A 109 -5.34 -25.96 -15.63
N VAL A 110 -4.10 -26.39 -15.85
CA VAL A 110 -3.23 -25.77 -16.87
C VAL A 110 -2.54 -26.84 -17.73
N ASN A 111 -3.33 -27.55 -18.54
CA ASN A 111 -2.81 -28.34 -19.67
C ASN A 111 -2.46 -27.44 -20.87
N HIS A 112 -1.52 -26.50 -20.69
CA HIS A 112 -1.04 -25.63 -21.77
C HIS A 112 0.49 -25.55 -21.85
N LEU A 113 1.21 -26.50 -21.24
CA LEU A 113 2.65 -26.58 -21.41
C LEU A 113 3.00 -27.44 -22.62
N TYR A 114 3.54 -26.81 -23.65
CA TYR A 114 4.27 -27.50 -24.70
C TYR A 114 5.68 -27.79 -24.22
N SER A 115 6.05 -29.07 -24.18
CA SER A 115 7.44 -29.49 -23.97
C SER A 115 8.28 -29.09 -25.18
N ASN A 116 9.48 -28.56 -24.94
CA ASN A 116 10.45 -28.22 -26.00
C ASN A 116 10.95 -29.45 -26.78
N ASN A 117 10.49 -30.65 -26.43
CA ASN A 117 10.80 -31.89 -27.12
C ASN A 117 9.72 -32.32 -28.14
N GLY A 118 8.69 -31.52 -28.39
CA GLY A 118 7.83 -31.68 -29.56
C GLY A 118 7.06 -32.99 -29.66
N ILE A 119 6.74 -33.65 -28.55
CA ILE A 119 5.88 -34.84 -28.55
C ILE A 119 4.68 -34.59 -27.64
N GLN A 120 3.50 -34.73 -28.25
CA GLN A 120 2.18 -34.61 -27.68
C GLN A 120 1.80 -35.84 -26.87
#